data_AF-A0A831E6M7-F1
#
_entry.id   AF-A0A831E6M7-F1
#
_cell.length_a   1.000
_cell.length_b   1.000
_cell.length_c   1.000
_cell.angle_alpha   90.00
_cell.angle_beta   90.00
_cell.angle_gamma   90.00
#
_symmetry.space_group_name_H-M   'P 1'
#
loop_
_entity.id
_entity.type
_entity.pdbx_description
1 polymer ?
#
loop_
_entity_poly.entity_id
_entity_poly.type
_entity_poly.pdbx_seq_one_letter_code
_entity_poly.pdbx_strand_id
1 'polypeptide(L)'
;MLTNSKQNLEKSIQKNQDKEFLQYLPLQIYREIAFAVPIPQGISDLPPTIFFDISKQFTPDQVQKIQDTIKGVLFNWSLHLTQKWNNGFNNGVSQLADCTNTYAVKNLQPLRYFGVNVTDGKQATDLAMEQLTEVIKDNGLRRSQRARIDWIYTPSPITIQLPPTVTKTQTPLSMIVNVYQLQQPNVTAGLLIGSMFHAWLHRGGYDDPKVTNYFISECPMCVMRSYQPKKPNVPDSLFYKYFN
;
A
#
# COMPACT_ATOMS: atom_id res chain seq x y z
N MET A 1 -6.21 33.28 23.17
CA MET A 1 -6.42 32.41 21.98
C MET A 1 -5.17 32.19 21.12
N LEU A 2 -4.00 32.80 21.41
CA LEU A 2 -2.77 32.67 20.59
C LEU A 2 -1.87 31.46 20.95
N THR A 3 -2.16 30.73 22.03
CA THR A 3 -1.32 29.63 22.53
C THR A 3 -1.50 28.32 21.74
N ASN A 4 -2.70 28.04 21.24
CA ASN A 4 -2.97 26.80 20.48
C ASN A 4 -2.33 26.80 19.08
N SER A 5 -2.17 27.98 18.47
CA SER A 5 -1.57 28.10 17.13
C SER A 5 -0.08 27.78 17.13
N LYS A 6 0.68 28.28 18.12
CA LYS A 6 2.11 27.98 18.27
C LYS A 6 2.37 26.51 18.58
N GLN A 7 1.60 25.90 19.49
CA GLN A 7 1.74 24.47 19.79
C GLN A 7 1.42 23.57 18.59
N ASN A 8 0.47 23.96 17.74
CA ASN A 8 0.16 23.22 16.51
C ASN A 8 1.25 23.39 15.45
N LEU A 9 1.84 24.59 15.37
CA LEU A 9 2.97 24.86 14.47
C LEU A 9 4.22 24.08 14.91
N GLU A 10 4.56 24.08 16.20
CA GLU A 10 5.69 23.35 16.77
C GLU A 10 5.53 21.83 16.59
N LYS A 11 4.34 21.27 16.82
CA LYS A 11 4.04 19.86 16.52
C LYS A 11 4.14 19.54 15.03
N SER A 12 3.76 20.47 14.15
CA SER A 12 3.87 20.27 12.70
C SER A 12 5.33 20.32 12.23
N ILE A 13 6.15 21.16 12.84
CA ILE A 13 7.59 21.28 12.56
C ILE A 13 8.32 20.03 13.06
N GLN A 14 8.03 19.56 14.28
CA GLN A 14 8.61 18.34 14.82
C GLN A 14 8.25 17.11 13.97
N LYS A 15 6.97 16.98 13.57
CA LYS A 15 6.50 15.89 12.70
C LYS A 15 7.14 15.91 11.29
N ASN A 16 7.52 17.09 10.79
CA ASN A 16 8.21 17.22 9.51
C ASN A 16 9.71 16.95 9.66
N GLN A 17 10.34 17.36 10.76
CA GLN A 17 11.74 17.04 11.07
C GLN A 17 11.94 15.53 11.29
N ASP A 18 11.02 14.86 11.97
CA ASP A 18 11.08 13.40 12.17
C ASP A 18 10.93 12.64 10.83
N LYS A 19 10.20 13.19 9.86
CA LYS A 19 10.06 12.63 8.51
C LYS A 19 11.33 12.80 7.66
N GLU A 20 12.04 13.92 7.78
CA GLU A 20 13.32 14.12 7.11
C GLU A 20 14.45 13.32 7.77
N PHE A 21 14.42 13.12 9.09
CA PHE A 21 15.44 12.35 9.83
C PHE A 21 15.52 10.88 9.43
N LEU A 22 14.39 10.25 9.07
CA LEU A 22 14.37 8.85 8.61
C LEU A 22 15.09 8.66 7.26
N GLN A 23 15.26 9.72 6.46
CA GLN A 23 15.95 9.66 5.18
C GLN A 23 17.49 9.58 5.34
N TYR A 24 18.04 9.95 6.51
CA TYR A 24 19.48 10.03 6.75
C TYR A 24 20.03 9.04 7.79
N LEU A 25 19.22 8.10 8.29
CA LEU A 25 19.75 7.03 9.14
C LEU A 25 20.84 6.25 8.38
N PRO A 26 22.02 6.02 8.98
CA PRO A 26 23.15 5.41 8.29
C PRO A 26 22.77 4.00 7.78
N LEU A 27 23.17 3.67 6.54
CA LEU A 27 22.91 2.36 5.89
C LEU A 27 23.31 1.16 6.77
N GLN A 28 24.20 1.35 7.74
CA GLN A 28 24.68 0.32 8.66
C GLN A 28 23.58 -0.26 9.57
N ILE A 29 22.45 0.43 9.77
CA ILE A 29 21.30 -0.09 10.53
C ILE A 29 20.26 -0.81 9.66
N TYR A 30 20.49 -0.93 8.36
CA TYR A 30 19.61 -1.64 7.42
C TYR A 30 20.30 -2.87 6.83
N ARG A 31 19.51 -3.80 6.30
CA ARG A 31 19.96 -4.88 5.42
C ARG A 31 19.07 -4.92 4.18
N GLU A 32 19.65 -5.18 3.02
CA GLU A 32 18.87 -5.33 1.79
C GLU A 32 18.18 -6.71 1.80
N ILE A 33 16.90 -6.73 1.41
CA ILE A 33 16.13 -7.92 1.09
C ILE A 33 15.57 -7.77 -0.32
N ALA A 34 15.43 -8.90 -1.01
CA ALA A 34 14.93 -8.94 -2.38
C ALA A 34 13.75 -9.90 -2.49
N PHE A 35 12.82 -9.57 -3.40
CA PHE A 35 11.64 -10.38 -3.69
C PHE A 35 11.55 -10.62 -5.18
N ALA A 36 11.31 -11.87 -5.58
CA ALA A 36 10.97 -12.18 -6.96
C ALA A 36 9.66 -11.48 -7.34
N VAL A 37 9.64 -10.86 -8.52
CA VAL A 37 8.43 -10.25 -9.06
C VAL A 37 7.66 -11.32 -9.83
N PRO A 38 6.40 -11.61 -9.48
CA PRO A 38 5.56 -12.49 -10.28
C PRO A 38 5.41 -11.93 -11.69
N ILE A 39 5.39 -12.79 -12.71
CA ILE A 39 5.27 -12.39 -14.11
C ILE A 39 3.83 -12.67 -14.59
N PRO A 40 2.91 -11.69 -14.50
CA PRO A 40 1.58 -11.83 -15.07
C PRO A 40 1.63 -11.84 -16.59
N GLN A 41 0.66 -12.51 -17.22
CA GLN A 41 0.50 -12.46 -18.67
C GLN A 41 0.13 -11.05 -19.14
N GLY A 42 0.62 -10.66 -20.32
CA GLY A 42 0.29 -9.37 -20.94
C GLY A 42 1.11 -8.18 -20.47
N ILE A 43 2.02 -8.35 -19.50
CA ILE A 43 2.94 -7.28 -19.06
C ILE A 43 4.37 -7.64 -19.41
N SER A 44 5.05 -6.74 -20.12
CA SER A 44 6.47 -6.84 -20.45
C SER A 44 7.34 -6.00 -19.52
N ASP A 45 8.66 -6.24 -19.61
CA ASP A 45 9.70 -5.40 -19.02
C ASP A 45 9.64 -5.30 -17.49
N LEU A 46 9.17 -6.36 -16.84
CA LEU A 46 9.23 -6.47 -15.38
C LEU A 46 10.64 -6.88 -14.94
N PRO A 47 11.20 -6.25 -13.90
CA PRO A 47 12.45 -6.69 -13.32
C PRO A 47 12.27 -8.07 -12.66
N PRO A 48 13.32 -8.91 -12.60
CA PRO A 48 13.21 -10.22 -11.94
C PRO A 48 12.98 -10.09 -10.42
N THR A 49 13.44 -8.99 -9.82
CA THR A 49 13.37 -8.75 -8.37
C THR A 49 13.10 -7.29 -8.04
N ILE A 50 12.42 -7.05 -6.91
CA ILE A 50 12.36 -5.74 -6.22
C ILE A 50 13.16 -5.79 -4.92
N PHE A 51 13.63 -4.62 -4.47
CA PHE A 51 14.58 -4.47 -3.36
C PHE A 51 14.06 -3.54 -2.27
N PHE A 52 14.31 -3.91 -1.02
CA PHE A 52 14.03 -3.10 0.16
C PHE A 52 15.19 -3.12 1.13
N ASP A 53 15.48 -1.98 1.75
CA ASP A 53 16.34 -1.86 2.92
C ASP A 53 15.49 -1.99 4.17
N ILE A 54 15.57 -3.11 4.87
CA ILE A 54 14.81 -3.36 6.10
C ILE A 54 15.65 -3.07 7.34
N SER A 55 15.05 -2.37 8.30
CA SER A 55 15.71 -2.05 9.58
C SER A 55 16.19 -3.32 10.31
N LYS A 56 17.40 -3.27 10.88
CA LYS A 56 17.96 -4.35 11.72
C LYS A 56 17.27 -4.47 13.08
N GLN A 57 16.38 -3.55 13.43
CA GLN A 57 15.61 -3.60 14.69
C GLN A 57 14.47 -4.64 14.66
N PHE A 58 14.04 -5.08 13.48
CA PHE A 58 13.04 -6.15 13.37
C PHE A 58 13.63 -7.50 13.76
N THR A 59 12.88 -8.27 14.55
CA THR A 59 13.20 -9.68 14.83
C THR A 59 13.04 -10.54 13.57
N PRO A 60 13.64 -11.75 13.52
CA PRO A 60 13.46 -12.67 12.40
C PRO A 60 11.98 -12.95 12.08
N ASP A 61 11.15 -13.19 13.10
CA ASP A 61 9.71 -13.46 12.92
C ASP A 61 8.95 -12.25 12.36
N GLN A 62 9.31 -11.03 12.81
CA GLN A 62 8.73 -9.80 12.27
C GLN A 62 9.11 -9.62 10.80
N VAL A 63 10.37 -9.89 10.45
CA VAL A 63 10.83 -9.83 9.06
C VAL A 63 10.12 -10.86 8.19
N GLN A 64 9.94 -12.09 8.67
CA GLN A 64 9.19 -13.11 7.94
C GLN A 64 7.75 -12.64 7.67
N LYS A 65 7.05 -12.11 8.68
CA LYS A 65 5.70 -11.55 8.50
C LYS A 65 5.65 -10.40 7.49
N ILE A 66 6.63 -9.49 7.52
CA ILE A 66 6.72 -8.40 6.54
C ILE A 66 6.96 -8.97 5.13
N GLN A 67 7.87 -9.94 5.00
CA GLN A 67 8.16 -10.60 3.73
C GLN A 67 6.93 -11.29 3.15
N ASP A 68 6.17 -12.01 3.96
CA ASP A 68 4.95 -12.69 3.54
C ASP A 68 3.86 -11.68 3.17
N THR A 69 3.79 -10.55 3.86
CA THR A 69 2.87 -9.46 3.54
C THR A 69 3.19 -8.84 2.17
N ILE A 70 4.46 -8.54 1.89
CA ILE A 70 4.90 -8.01 0.58
C ILE A 70 4.58 -9.02 -0.53
N LYS A 71 4.91 -10.31 -0.34
CA LYS A 71 4.56 -11.37 -1.30
C LYS A 71 3.06 -11.45 -1.54
N GLY A 72 2.24 -11.33 -0.48
CA GLY A 72 0.79 -11.31 -0.57
C GLY A 72 0.28 -10.14 -1.42
N VAL A 73 0.86 -8.95 -1.27
CA VAL A 73 0.52 -7.81 -2.13
C VAL A 73 0.89 -8.06 -3.59
N LEU A 74 2.12 -8.52 -3.87
CA LEU A 74 2.56 -8.84 -5.25
C LEU A 74 1.70 -9.94 -5.88
N PHE A 75 1.26 -10.92 -5.09
CA PHE A 75 0.31 -11.93 -5.53
C PHE A 75 -1.03 -11.30 -5.97
N ASN A 76 -1.64 -10.43 -5.14
CA ASN A 76 -2.90 -9.78 -5.49
C ASN A 76 -2.79 -8.92 -6.76
N TRP A 77 -1.69 -8.18 -6.90
CA TRP A 77 -1.38 -7.38 -8.09
C TRP A 77 -1.25 -8.26 -9.36
N SER A 78 -0.44 -9.32 -9.30
CA SER A 78 -0.22 -10.21 -10.45
C SER A 78 -1.46 -11.03 -10.81
N LEU A 79 -2.25 -11.44 -9.81
CA LEU A 79 -3.53 -12.13 -10.02
C LEU A 79 -4.52 -11.22 -10.75
N HIS A 80 -4.63 -9.95 -10.34
CA HIS A 80 -5.46 -8.96 -11.03
C HIS A 80 -5.08 -8.85 -12.51
N LEU A 81 -3.80 -8.65 -12.80
CA LEU A 81 -3.32 -8.48 -14.19
C LEU A 81 -3.55 -9.74 -15.03
N THR A 82 -3.32 -10.93 -14.46
CA THR A 82 -3.56 -12.20 -15.15
C THR A 82 -5.04 -12.40 -15.47
N GLN A 83 -5.94 -12.09 -14.54
CA GLN A 83 -7.39 -12.18 -14.78
C GLN A 83 -7.87 -11.14 -15.80
N LYS A 84 -7.33 -9.91 -15.77
CA LYS A 84 -7.62 -8.85 -16.74
C LYS A 84 -7.16 -9.23 -18.15
N TRP A 85 -6.01 -9.89 -18.29
CA TRP A 85 -5.46 -10.32 -19.57
C TRP A 85 -6.42 -11.19 -20.38
N ASN A 86 -7.20 -12.05 -19.71
CA ASN A 86 -8.27 -12.86 -20.30
C ASN A 86 -7.86 -13.49 -21.64
N ASN A 87 -6.85 -14.38 -21.63
CA ASN A 87 -6.35 -15.08 -22.82
C ASN A 87 -5.92 -14.16 -23.99
N GLY A 88 -5.47 -12.93 -23.73
CA GLY A 88 -4.96 -12.02 -24.77
C GLY A 88 -5.89 -10.88 -25.14
N PHE A 89 -7.12 -10.87 -24.63
CA PHE A 89 -8.11 -9.83 -24.97
C PHE A 89 -8.03 -8.58 -24.09
N ASN A 90 -7.34 -8.65 -22.95
CA ASN A 90 -7.15 -7.55 -22.00
C ASN A 90 -8.47 -6.83 -21.61
N ASN A 91 -9.56 -7.59 -21.53
CA ASN A 91 -10.91 -7.10 -21.24
C ASN A 91 -11.57 -7.88 -20.09
N GLY A 92 -10.81 -8.73 -19.39
CA GLY A 92 -11.30 -9.48 -18.24
C GLY A 92 -11.60 -8.60 -17.05
N VAL A 93 -12.35 -9.15 -16.10
CA VAL A 93 -12.61 -8.54 -14.79
C VAL A 93 -11.99 -9.44 -13.74
N SER A 94 -11.02 -8.89 -12.99
CA SER A 94 -10.43 -9.59 -11.85
C SER A 94 -11.39 -9.61 -10.65
N GLN A 95 -11.23 -10.59 -9.76
CA GLN A 95 -11.99 -10.65 -8.51
C GLN A 95 -11.79 -9.41 -7.63
N LEU A 96 -10.56 -8.86 -7.64
CA LEU A 96 -10.27 -7.61 -6.96
C LEU A 96 -11.07 -6.45 -7.56
N ALA A 97 -11.10 -6.34 -8.89
CA ALA A 97 -11.83 -5.27 -9.58
C ALA A 97 -13.34 -5.42 -9.42
N ASP A 98 -13.87 -6.65 -9.49
CA ASP A 98 -15.29 -6.94 -9.29
C ASP A 98 -15.76 -6.59 -7.86
N CYS A 99 -15.01 -7.06 -6.85
CA CYS A 99 -15.30 -6.72 -5.45
C CYS A 99 -15.20 -5.21 -5.21
N THR A 100 -14.16 -4.57 -5.74
CA THR A 100 -13.96 -3.11 -5.55
C THR A 100 -15.07 -2.33 -6.25
N ASN A 101 -15.45 -2.72 -7.46
CA ASN A 101 -16.53 -2.08 -8.22
C ASN A 101 -17.89 -2.14 -7.50
N THR A 102 -18.12 -3.23 -6.75
CA THR A 102 -19.36 -3.38 -5.97
C THR A 102 -19.49 -2.34 -4.86
N TYR A 103 -18.38 -1.89 -4.25
CA TYR A 103 -18.43 -1.09 -3.03
C TYR A 103 -17.80 0.30 -3.15
N ALA A 104 -16.84 0.51 -4.05
CA ALA A 104 -16.15 1.79 -4.23
C ALA A 104 -16.94 2.71 -5.18
N VAL A 105 -17.43 3.83 -4.66
CA VAL A 105 -18.17 4.84 -5.46
C VAL A 105 -17.63 6.26 -5.28
N LYS A 106 -16.60 6.46 -4.44
CA LYS A 106 -16.00 7.77 -4.14
C LYS A 106 -14.49 7.74 -4.29
N ASN A 107 -13.91 8.91 -4.63
CA ASN A 107 -12.47 9.13 -4.87
C ASN A 107 -11.82 8.03 -5.72
N LEU A 108 -12.45 7.72 -6.87
CA LEU A 108 -12.04 6.65 -7.78
C LEU A 108 -10.72 6.93 -8.50
N GLN A 109 -10.20 8.15 -8.41
CA GLN A 109 -8.96 8.55 -9.05
C GLN A 109 -8.03 9.25 -8.04
N PRO A 110 -6.71 9.16 -8.22
CA PRO A 110 -5.77 9.86 -7.35
C PRO A 110 -5.84 11.37 -7.59
N LEU A 111 -5.51 12.16 -6.56
CA LEU A 111 -5.69 13.62 -6.55
C LEU A 111 -5.00 14.36 -7.71
N ARG A 112 -3.95 13.78 -8.29
CA ARG A 112 -3.15 14.39 -9.37
C ARG A 112 -3.25 13.61 -10.68
N TYR A 113 -4.38 12.98 -10.92
CA TYR A 113 -4.68 12.29 -12.17
C TYR A 113 -5.29 13.27 -13.19
N PHE A 114 -4.72 13.31 -14.39
CA PHE A 114 -5.14 14.19 -15.50
C PHE A 114 -5.50 13.39 -16.75
N GLY A 115 -5.72 12.08 -16.61
CA GLY A 115 -6.09 11.20 -17.71
C GLY A 115 -7.60 11.13 -17.93
N VAL A 116 -8.06 10.04 -18.54
CA VAL A 116 -9.48 9.79 -18.80
C VAL A 116 -10.23 9.59 -17.49
N ASN A 117 -11.34 10.29 -17.30
CA ASN A 117 -12.14 10.19 -16.08
C ASN A 117 -12.42 8.74 -15.67
N VAL A 118 -12.06 8.40 -14.44
CA VAL A 118 -12.35 7.10 -13.84
C VAL A 118 -13.77 7.13 -13.29
N THR A 119 -14.64 6.29 -13.86
CA THR A 119 -16.09 6.38 -13.60
C THR A 119 -16.63 5.32 -12.65
N ASP A 120 -15.87 4.25 -12.42
CA ASP A 120 -16.28 3.14 -11.55
C ASP A 120 -15.09 2.51 -10.79
N GLY A 121 -15.38 1.62 -9.84
CA GLY A 121 -14.37 0.97 -9.02
C GLY A 121 -13.51 -0.03 -9.79
N LYS A 122 -14.00 -0.57 -10.92
CA LYS A 122 -13.22 -1.44 -11.80
C LYS A 122 -12.10 -0.64 -12.46
N GLN A 123 -12.42 0.47 -13.10
CA GLN A 123 -11.46 1.38 -13.74
C GLN A 123 -10.46 1.94 -12.72
N ALA A 124 -10.92 2.26 -11.51
CA ALA A 124 -10.05 2.69 -10.42
C ALA A 124 -9.03 1.61 -10.03
N THR A 125 -9.49 0.35 -9.95
CA THR A 125 -8.62 -0.79 -9.67
C THR A 125 -7.59 -0.98 -10.78
N ASP A 126 -8.03 -0.96 -12.04
CA ASP A 126 -7.14 -1.08 -13.20
C ASP A 126 -6.05 0.01 -13.18
N LEU A 127 -6.45 1.27 -12.95
CA LEU A 127 -5.53 2.41 -12.85
C LEU A 127 -4.53 2.23 -11.69
N ALA A 128 -4.99 1.84 -10.51
CA ALA A 128 -4.11 1.63 -9.36
C ALA A 128 -3.10 0.49 -9.59
N MET A 129 -3.50 -0.59 -10.27
CA MET A 129 -2.61 -1.71 -10.58
C MET A 129 -1.59 -1.37 -11.67
N GLU A 130 -1.96 -0.52 -12.62
CA GLU A 130 -1.03 0.08 -13.59
C GLU A 130 0.01 0.96 -12.88
N GLN A 131 -0.43 1.85 -11.97
CA GLN A 131 0.51 2.65 -11.17
C GLN A 131 1.45 1.78 -10.32
N LEU A 132 0.94 0.71 -9.70
CA LEU A 132 1.77 -0.22 -8.94
C LEU A 132 2.78 -0.95 -9.83
N THR A 133 2.40 -1.29 -11.07
CA THR A 133 3.31 -1.90 -12.06
C THR A 133 4.51 -1.00 -12.34
N GLU A 134 4.28 0.29 -12.54
CA GLU A 134 5.36 1.26 -12.80
C GLU A 134 6.29 1.41 -11.59
N VAL A 135 5.74 1.43 -10.37
CA VAL A 135 6.57 1.50 -9.15
C VAL A 135 7.38 0.20 -8.94
N ILE A 136 6.82 -0.96 -9.27
CA ILE A 136 7.56 -2.24 -9.26
C ILE A 136 8.73 -2.19 -10.25
N LYS A 137 8.50 -1.70 -11.48
CA LYS A 137 9.54 -1.52 -12.50
C LYS A 137 10.62 -0.56 -12.00
N ASP A 138 10.23 0.61 -11.52
CA ASP A 138 11.17 1.63 -11.07
C ASP A 138 12.02 1.15 -9.89
N ASN A 139 11.45 0.40 -8.95
CA ASN A 139 12.19 -0.17 -7.83
C ASN A 139 13.17 -1.26 -8.29
N GLY A 140 12.68 -2.26 -9.03
CA GLY A 140 13.50 -3.42 -9.39
C GLY A 140 14.59 -3.10 -10.42
N LEU A 141 14.35 -2.10 -11.28
CA LEU A 141 15.36 -1.54 -12.20
C LEU A 141 16.22 -0.45 -11.55
N ARG A 142 16.06 -0.22 -10.23
CA ARG A 142 16.79 0.78 -9.43
C ARG A 142 16.75 2.20 -10.01
N ARG A 143 15.61 2.58 -10.59
CA ARG A 143 15.31 3.93 -11.10
C ARG A 143 14.71 4.85 -10.04
N SER A 144 14.07 4.29 -9.00
CA SER A 144 13.62 5.04 -7.82
C SER A 144 14.72 5.14 -6.76
N GLN A 145 14.52 6.02 -5.78
CA GLN A 145 15.26 5.92 -4.50
C GLN A 145 15.08 4.51 -3.88
N ARG A 146 16.05 4.08 -3.08
CA ARG A 146 15.99 2.80 -2.37
C ARG A 146 14.77 2.78 -1.44
N ALA A 147 13.93 1.76 -1.58
CA ALA A 147 12.78 1.58 -0.71
C ALA A 147 13.25 1.12 0.68
N ARG A 148 12.76 1.76 1.74
CA ARG A 148 13.10 1.46 3.13
C ARG A 148 11.92 0.91 3.91
N ILE A 149 12.16 -0.05 4.78
CA ILE A 149 11.16 -0.55 5.73
C ILE A 149 11.63 -0.16 7.12
N ASP A 150 10.99 0.88 7.64
CA ASP A 150 11.30 1.47 8.92
C ASP A 150 10.41 0.88 10.01
N TRP A 151 10.91 0.96 11.24
CA TRP A 151 10.31 0.37 12.42
C TRP A 151 9.71 1.46 13.31
N ILE A 152 8.48 1.24 13.80
CA ILE A 152 7.92 1.98 14.94
C ILE A 152 7.25 1.01 15.90
N TYR A 153 7.17 1.40 17.18
CA TYR A 153 6.38 0.70 18.19
C TYR A 153 5.35 1.66 18.78
N THR A 154 4.08 1.41 18.52
CA THR A 154 2.98 2.20 19.10
C THR A 154 1.75 1.34 19.34
N PRO A 155 1.02 1.50 20.46
CA PRO A 155 -0.23 0.76 20.71
C PRO A 155 -1.39 1.18 19.79
N SER A 156 -1.13 2.03 18.78
CA SER A 156 -2.09 2.40 17.74
C SER A 156 -2.51 1.18 16.89
N PRO A 157 -3.77 1.12 16.41
CA PRO A 157 -4.21 0.10 15.47
C PRO A 157 -3.57 0.22 14.08
N ILE A 158 -2.90 1.33 13.78
CA ILE A 158 -2.24 1.56 12.49
C ILE A 158 -1.12 0.54 12.30
N THR A 159 -1.13 -0.16 11.17
CA THR A 159 -0.17 -1.23 10.88
C THR A 159 0.98 -0.74 10.01
N ILE A 160 0.68 -0.08 8.89
CA ILE A 160 1.67 0.41 7.92
C ILE A 160 1.35 1.86 7.57
N GLN A 161 2.36 2.72 7.47
CA GLN A 161 2.22 4.13 7.10
C GLN A 161 3.14 4.50 5.94
N LEU A 162 2.62 5.30 5.01
CA LEU A 162 3.43 5.99 4.01
C LEU A 162 2.99 7.46 3.93
N PRO A 163 3.90 8.44 4.00
CA PRO A 163 3.54 9.80 3.62
C PRO A 163 3.23 9.87 2.11
N PRO A 164 2.20 10.63 1.69
CA PRO A 164 1.85 10.77 0.27
C PRO A 164 3.03 11.32 -0.53
N THR A 165 3.22 10.84 -1.77
CA THR A 165 4.22 11.40 -2.71
C THR A 165 3.57 12.45 -3.61
N VAL A 166 4.43 13.31 -4.15
CA VAL A 166 4.09 14.38 -5.07
C VAL A 166 4.33 13.93 -6.53
N THR A 167 5.11 12.85 -6.75
CA THR A 167 5.59 12.38 -8.07
C THR A 167 4.95 11.05 -8.48
N LYS A 168 4.58 10.92 -9.76
CA LYS A 168 3.93 9.72 -10.32
C LYS A 168 4.89 8.55 -10.55
N THR A 169 6.16 8.85 -10.78
CA THR A 169 7.23 7.88 -11.08
C THR A 169 8.39 8.07 -10.10
N GLN A 170 9.28 7.08 -10.04
CA GLN A 170 10.47 7.06 -9.17
C GLN A 170 10.17 7.17 -7.68
N THR A 171 8.91 6.91 -7.31
CA THR A 171 8.45 6.94 -5.94
C THR A 171 8.90 5.67 -5.24
N PRO A 172 9.68 5.76 -4.14
CA PRO A 172 10.11 4.57 -3.43
C PRO A 172 8.91 3.88 -2.75
N LEU A 173 8.93 2.54 -2.74
CA LEU A 173 8.02 1.66 -1.99
C LEU A 173 8.27 1.70 -0.46
N SER A 174 8.95 2.73 0.05
CA SER A 174 9.34 2.84 1.45
C SER A 174 8.12 2.87 2.36
N MET A 175 8.16 2.22 3.51
CA MET A 175 7.05 2.12 4.44
C MET A 175 7.53 2.10 5.89
N ILE A 176 6.67 2.55 6.79
CA ILE A 176 6.88 2.43 8.24
C ILE A 176 5.95 1.34 8.77
N VAL A 177 6.48 0.35 9.48
CA VAL A 177 5.72 -0.78 10.04
C VAL A 177 5.64 -0.68 11.55
N ASN A 178 4.41 -0.75 12.08
CA ASN A 178 4.15 -0.83 13.50
C ASN A 178 4.32 -2.26 14.01
N VAL A 179 5.43 -2.54 14.67
CA VAL A 179 5.70 -3.89 15.18
C VAL A 179 4.75 -4.35 16.27
N TYR A 180 4.11 -3.42 16.99
CA TYR A 180 3.10 -3.79 17.97
C TYR A 180 1.96 -4.57 17.30
N GLN A 181 1.51 -4.14 16.11
CA GLN A 181 0.47 -4.83 15.34
C GLN A 181 0.94 -6.18 14.78
N LEU A 182 2.21 -6.30 14.36
CA LEU A 182 2.77 -7.58 13.90
C LEU A 182 2.74 -8.67 14.98
N GLN A 183 2.71 -8.28 16.25
CA GLN A 183 2.70 -9.18 17.40
C GLN A 183 1.29 -9.51 17.89
N GLN A 184 0.26 -8.81 17.43
CA GLN A 184 -1.10 -9.05 17.91
C GLN A 184 -1.69 -10.33 17.30
N PRO A 185 -2.25 -11.24 18.12
CA PRO A 185 -2.78 -12.51 17.64
C PRO A 185 -4.03 -12.37 16.75
N ASN A 186 -4.75 -11.24 16.87
CA ASN A 186 -5.94 -10.94 16.07
C ASN A 186 -5.62 -10.23 14.74
N VAL A 187 -4.36 -9.90 14.47
CA VAL A 187 -3.92 -9.30 13.21
C VAL A 187 -3.51 -10.43 12.25
N THR A 188 -4.44 -10.81 11.39
CA THR A 188 -4.25 -11.89 10.42
C THR A 188 -3.40 -11.44 9.22
N ALA A 189 -2.88 -12.39 8.45
CA ALA A 189 -2.15 -12.10 7.21
C ALA A 189 -2.98 -11.26 6.23
N GLY A 190 -4.28 -11.54 6.09
CA GLY A 190 -5.18 -10.75 5.24
C GLY A 190 -5.26 -9.27 5.67
N LEU A 191 -5.29 -9.00 6.98
CA LEU A 191 -5.28 -7.64 7.51
C LEU A 191 -3.95 -6.92 7.23
N LEU A 192 -2.82 -7.61 7.38
CA LEU A 192 -1.50 -7.06 7.06
C LEU A 192 -1.40 -6.73 5.57
N ILE A 193 -1.81 -7.65 4.69
CA ILE A 193 -1.76 -7.48 3.24
C ILE A 193 -2.64 -6.29 2.84
N GLY A 194 -3.87 -6.23 3.32
CA GLY A 194 -4.76 -5.10 3.05
C GLY A 194 -4.19 -3.78 3.58
N SER A 195 -3.62 -3.74 4.79
CA SER A 195 -3.02 -2.51 5.30
C SER A 195 -1.81 -2.06 4.46
N MET A 196 -1.01 -2.98 3.95
CA MET A 196 0.11 -2.65 3.06
C MET A 196 -0.40 -2.15 1.71
N PHE A 197 -1.42 -2.80 1.16
CA PHE A 197 -2.07 -2.40 -0.09
C PHE A 197 -2.62 -0.97 0.01
N HIS A 198 -3.33 -0.69 1.10
CA HIS A 198 -3.84 0.64 1.43
C HIS A 198 -2.73 1.70 1.43
N ALA A 199 -1.62 1.41 2.13
CA ALA A 199 -0.51 2.35 2.25
C ALA A 199 0.19 2.60 0.90
N TRP A 200 0.19 1.62 -0.01
CA TRP A 200 0.65 1.82 -1.39
C TRP A 200 -0.33 2.64 -2.24
N LEU A 201 -1.64 2.51 -2.03
CA LEU A 201 -2.63 3.38 -2.68
C LEU A 201 -2.47 4.84 -2.23
N HIS A 202 -2.20 5.09 -0.95
CA HIS A 202 -1.80 6.42 -0.45
C HIS A 202 -0.63 6.99 -1.24
N ARG A 203 0.38 6.14 -1.47
CA ARG A 203 1.54 6.49 -2.26
C ARG A 203 1.20 6.69 -3.74
N GLY A 204 0.20 6.00 -4.27
CA GLY A 204 -0.38 6.27 -5.60
C GLY A 204 -1.12 7.62 -5.72
N GLY A 205 -1.31 8.33 -4.60
CA GLY A 205 -1.95 9.64 -4.54
C GLY A 205 -3.47 9.59 -4.30
N TYR A 206 -3.99 8.45 -3.84
CA TYR A 206 -5.38 8.35 -3.41
C TYR A 206 -5.51 8.90 -1.98
N ASP A 207 -6.55 9.72 -1.76
CA ASP A 207 -6.80 10.34 -0.46
C ASP A 207 -7.72 9.48 0.41
N ASP A 208 -7.34 9.27 1.67
CA ASP A 208 -8.03 8.39 2.63
C ASP A 208 -8.82 9.18 3.67
N PRO A 209 -10.15 9.22 3.53
CA PRO A 209 -11.02 9.80 4.55
C PRO A 209 -11.25 8.85 5.74
N LYS A 210 -10.70 7.62 5.71
CA LYS A 210 -10.85 6.57 6.73
C LYS A 210 -12.28 6.09 6.92
N VAL A 211 -12.99 5.93 5.79
CA VAL A 211 -14.40 5.51 5.77
C VAL A 211 -14.67 4.62 4.54
N THR A 212 -15.68 3.76 4.67
CA THR A 212 -16.20 2.89 3.59
C THR A 212 -16.68 3.68 2.36
N ASN A 213 -16.81 2.98 1.22
CA ASN A 213 -17.26 3.46 -0.09
C ASN A 213 -16.25 4.34 -0.86
N TYR A 214 -15.11 4.67 -0.26
CA TYR A 214 -13.97 5.27 -0.94
C TYR A 214 -13.05 4.20 -1.50
N PHE A 215 -12.55 4.41 -2.71
CA PHE A 215 -11.70 3.44 -3.41
C PHE A 215 -10.51 2.96 -2.56
N ILE A 216 -9.78 3.90 -1.95
CA ILE A 216 -8.60 3.60 -1.14
C ILE A 216 -8.91 2.70 0.07
N SER A 217 -10.15 2.74 0.59
CA SER A 217 -10.58 1.86 1.67
C SER A 217 -11.15 0.53 1.14
N GLU A 218 -12.02 0.57 0.13
CA GLU A 218 -12.71 -0.63 -0.35
C GLU A 218 -11.79 -1.62 -1.07
N CYS A 219 -10.86 -1.12 -1.89
CA CYS A 219 -9.95 -1.98 -2.65
C CYS A 219 -9.09 -2.87 -1.72
N PRO A 220 -8.43 -2.33 -0.68
CA PRO A 220 -7.74 -3.16 0.31
C PRO A 220 -8.67 -4.00 1.17
N MET A 221 -9.86 -3.51 1.54
CA MET A 221 -10.83 -4.32 2.30
C MET A 221 -11.33 -5.53 1.50
N CYS A 222 -11.41 -5.43 0.18
CA CYS A 222 -11.67 -6.58 -0.69
C CYS A 222 -10.58 -7.65 -0.54
N VAL A 223 -9.30 -7.27 -0.46
CA VAL A 223 -8.21 -8.21 -0.17
C VAL A 223 -8.35 -8.82 1.23
N MET A 224 -8.65 -8.00 2.24
CA MET A 224 -8.83 -8.46 3.63
C MET A 224 -9.97 -9.47 3.79
N ARG A 225 -11.01 -9.36 2.94
CA ARG A 225 -12.16 -10.28 2.88
C ARG A 225 -11.96 -11.45 1.92
N SER A 226 -10.78 -11.58 1.29
CA SER A 226 -10.54 -12.57 0.22
C SER A 226 -11.62 -12.50 -0.88
N TYR A 227 -11.96 -11.26 -1.25
CA TYR A 227 -12.98 -10.88 -2.24
C TYR A 227 -14.41 -11.35 -1.92
N GLN A 228 -14.66 -11.85 -0.71
CA GLN A 228 -16.00 -12.23 -0.30
C GLN A 228 -16.89 -11.00 -0.09
N PRO A 229 -18.21 -11.12 -0.34
CA PRO A 229 -19.16 -10.06 -0.06
C PRO A 229 -19.13 -9.59 1.41
N LYS A 230 -19.49 -8.32 1.63
CA LYS A 230 -19.69 -7.79 2.99
C LYS A 230 -20.75 -8.62 3.72
N LYS A 231 -20.51 -8.92 4.99
CA LYS A 231 -21.49 -9.55 5.88
C LYS A 231 -22.24 -8.46 6.64
N PRO A 232 -23.59 -8.43 6.66
CA PRO A 232 -24.36 -7.36 7.31
C PRO A 232 -23.99 -7.08 8.77
N ASN A 233 -23.58 -8.12 9.51
CA ASN A 233 -23.27 -8.02 10.95
C ASN A 233 -21.77 -7.78 11.23
N VAL A 234 -20.94 -7.57 10.20
CA VAL A 234 -19.51 -7.30 10.36
C VAL A 234 -19.24 -5.86 9.95
N PRO A 235 -19.03 -4.94 10.90
CA PRO A 235 -18.82 -3.53 10.58
C PRO A 235 -17.47 -3.32 9.87
N ASP A 236 -17.46 -2.47 8.84
CA ASP A 236 -16.25 -2.15 8.05
C ASP A 236 -15.14 -1.50 8.91
N SER A 237 -15.50 -0.87 10.03
CA SER A 237 -14.56 -0.28 10.99
C SER A 237 -13.58 -1.27 11.60
N LEU A 238 -13.90 -2.56 11.58
CA LEU A 238 -12.96 -3.61 11.99
C LEU A 238 -11.79 -3.75 11.02
N PHE A 239 -11.93 -3.30 9.78
CA PHE A 239 -10.90 -3.35 8.76
C PHE A 239 -10.18 -2.01 8.62
N TYR A 240 -10.90 -0.92 8.38
CA TYR A 240 -10.25 0.37 8.09
C TYR A 240 -9.57 1.01 9.31
N LYS A 241 -9.76 0.50 10.53
CA LYS A 241 -8.97 0.94 11.70
C LYS A 241 -7.46 0.69 11.56
N TYR A 242 -7.06 -0.23 10.66
CA TYR A 242 -5.66 -0.54 10.39
C TYR A 242 -5.01 0.41 9.37
N PHE A 243 -5.80 1.28 8.73
CA PHE A 243 -5.40 2.16 7.64
C PHE A 243 -4.80 3.49 8.11
N ASN A 244 -3.70 3.88 7.46
CA ASN A 244 -3.09 5.20 7.54
C ASN A 244 -2.08 5.43 6.41
#